data_AF-A0ABD3PC89-F1
#
_entry.id   AF-A0ABD3PC89-F1
#
_cell.length_a   1.000
_cell.length_b   1.000
_cell.length_c   1.000
_cell.angle_alpha   90.00
_cell.angle_beta   90.00
_cell.angle_gamma   90.00
#
_symmetry.space_group_name_H-M   'P 1'
#
loop_
_entity.id
_entity.type
_entity.pdbx_description
1 polymer ?
#
loop_
_entity_poly.entity_id
_entity_poly.type
_entity_poly.pdbx_seq_one_letter_code
_entity_poly.pdbx_strand_id
1 'polypeptide(L)'
;MHQPADQQAAVLTCHQVWEEMNRATDGGVLVRNFSRRIAMNRGFVVETALFPREALDAYSSYNLGQPISEAQQNTYFSEHRGGSQGDYREGIEAKIANVVDCLARFPFSKRAVITVPNNSNAPHTSDADAKCLREVHFYLDVPQVNADSKSKKFILNATVLMRAQAAEIFPKNVHFVGRLMETIAQHLKIKGALAGSDNDASDGKDVVSMVEIGELFYLATTLVSVRW
;
A
#
# COMPACT_ATOMS: atom_id res chain seq x y z
N MET A 1 32.14 -7.41 6.53
CA MET A 1 31.12 -8.45 6.72
C MET A 1 30.35 -8.60 5.43
N HIS A 2 30.68 -9.60 4.61
CA HIS A 2 29.80 -10.02 3.52
C HIS A 2 28.66 -10.83 4.14
N GLN A 3 27.45 -10.30 4.14
CA GLN A 3 26.27 -11.15 4.22
C GLN A 3 26.18 -11.96 2.92
N PRO A 4 25.81 -13.25 2.99
CA PRO A 4 25.64 -14.04 1.77
C PRO A 4 24.55 -13.41 0.91
N ALA A 5 24.87 -13.18 -0.36
CA ALA A 5 23.87 -13.05 -1.41
C ALA A 5 23.11 -14.39 -1.53
N ASP A 6 21.80 -14.32 -1.81
CA ASP A 6 20.90 -15.46 -2.07
C ASP A 6 20.29 -16.23 -0.88
N GLN A 7 19.72 -15.50 0.07
CA GLN A 7 18.34 -15.82 0.44
C GLN A 7 17.46 -14.66 -0.01
N GLN A 8 16.88 -14.76 -1.21
CA GLN A 8 15.68 -13.98 -1.51
C GLN A 8 14.67 -14.34 -0.42
N ALA A 9 14.45 -13.42 0.52
CA ALA A 9 13.47 -13.61 1.57
C ALA A 9 12.14 -14.02 0.91
N ALA A 10 11.57 -15.14 1.36
CA ALA A 10 10.36 -15.69 0.79
C ALA A 10 9.25 -14.62 0.75
N VAL A 11 8.49 -14.59 -0.35
CA VAL A 11 7.32 -13.72 -0.45
C VAL A 11 6.19 -14.35 0.35
N LEU A 12 5.71 -13.64 1.38
CA LEU A 12 4.71 -14.14 2.33
C LEU A 12 3.33 -13.54 2.08
N THR A 13 2.27 -14.19 2.55
CA THR A 13 0.93 -13.57 2.57
C THR A 13 0.84 -12.52 3.68
N CYS A 14 -0.15 -11.62 3.61
CA CYS A 14 -0.37 -10.62 4.66
C CYS A 14 -0.59 -11.28 6.03
N HIS A 15 -1.33 -12.39 6.08
CA HIS A 15 -1.56 -13.13 7.32
C HIS A 15 -0.25 -13.69 7.91
N GLN A 16 0.60 -14.30 7.08
CA GLN A 16 1.89 -14.83 7.52
C GLN A 16 2.81 -13.73 8.05
N VAL A 17 2.83 -12.55 7.40
CA VAL A 17 3.61 -11.40 7.88
C VAL A 17 3.06 -10.88 9.20
N TRP A 18 1.74 -10.82 9.37
CA TRP A 18 1.12 -10.44 10.63
C TRP A 18 1.52 -11.39 11.78
N GLU A 19 1.43 -12.70 11.56
CA GLU A 19 1.87 -13.69 12.56
C GLU A 19 3.36 -13.56 12.88
N GLU A 20 4.20 -13.33 11.86
CA GLU A 20 5.63 -13.12 12.04
C GLU A 20 5.92 -11.88 12.87
N MET A 21 5.25 -10.76 12.59
CA MET A 21 5.38 -9.54 13.38
C MET A 21 5.01 -9.78 14.83
N ASN A 22 3.88 -10.46 15.10
CA ASN A 22 3.46 -10.77 16.47
C ASN A 22 4.48 -11.64 17.21
N ARG A 23 5.01 -12.68 16.57
CA ARG A 23 6.08 -13.52 17.15
C ARG A 23 7.35 -12.73 17.42
N ALA A 24 7.75 -11.86 16.50
CA ALA A 24 8.97 -11.07 16.60
C ALA A 24 8.91 -10.01 17.72
N THR A 25 7.70 -9.55 18.07
CA THR A 25 7.47 -8.57 19.13
C THR A 25 6.94 -9.18 20.43
N ASP A 26 6.91 -10.51 20.53
CA ASP A 26 6.43 -11.20 21.72
C ASP A 26 7.28 -10.81 22.95
N GLY A 27 6.65 -10.73 24.12
CA GLY A 27 7.31 -10.24 25.34
C GLY A 27 7.73 -8.76 25.29
N GLY A 28 7.16 -7.95 24.39
CA GLY A 28 7.44 -6.51 24.30
C GLY A 28 8.75 -6.16 23.58
N VAL A 29 9.33 -7.13 22.85
CA VAL A 29 10.57 -6.92 22.10
C VAL A 29 10.35 -5.87 21.00
N LEU A 30 11.29 -4.93 20.90
CA LEU A 30 11.36 -3.95 19.82
C LEU A 30 12.28 -4.47 18.73
N VAL A 31 11.81 -4.46 17.48
CA VAL A 31 12.59 -4.84 16.30
C VAL A 31 12.89 -3.60 15.45
N ARG A 32 14.15 -3.45 15.02
CA ARG A 32 14.58 -2.35 14.14
C ARG A 32 14.66 -2.83 12.69
N ASN A 33 14.25 -1.97 11.76
CA ASN A 33 14.36 -2.18 10.31
C ASN A 33 13.74 -3.50 9.84
N PHE A 34 12.53 -3.79 10.32
CA PHE A 34 11.78 -4.96 9.85
C PHE A 34 11.42 -4.77 8.37
N SER A 35 11.73 -5.75 7.52
CA SER A 35 11.37 -5.71 6.11
C SER A 35 10.86 -7.05 5.58
N ARG A 36 9.81 -7.02 4.74
CA ARG A 36 9.24 -8.20 4.09
C ARG A 36 8.72 -7.91 2.68
N ARG A 37 8.76 -8.93 1.81
CA ARG A 37 8.00 -8.95 0.55
C ARG A 37 6.66 -9.63 0.82
N ILE A 38 5.58 -8.98 0.42
CA ILE A 38 4.21 -9.41 0.71
C ILE A 38 3.46 -9.64 -0.61
N ALA A 39 2.87 -10.82 -0.78
CA ALA A 39 2.06 -11.18 -1.94
C ALA A 39 0.65 -10.55 -1.85
N MET A 40 0.53 -9.27 -2.21
CA MET A 40 -0.74 -8.53 -2.16
C MET A 40 -1.79 -9.13 -3.11
N ASN A 41 -1.35 -9.74 -4.20
CA ASN A 41 -2.18 -10.46 -5.17
C ASN A 41 -2.88 -11.71 -4.61
N ARG A 42 -2.45 -12.23 -3.46
CA ARG A 42 -3.08 -13.35 -2.75
C ARG A 42 -4.09 -12.89 -1.68
N GLY A 43 -4.42 -11.60 -1.66
CA GLY A 43 -5.29 -10.98 -0.68
C GLY A 43 -4.52 -10.24 0.41
N PHE A 44 -5.05 -9.08 0.80
CA PHE A 44 -4.47 -8.20 1.81
C PHE A 44 -5.32 -8.04 3.07
N VAL A 45 -6.39 -8.84 3.16
CA VAL A 45 -7.30 -8.83 4.30
C VAL A 45 -6.74 -9.74 5.39
N VAL A 46 -6.59 -9.21 6.59
CA VAL A 46 -6.20 -9.95 7.79
C VAL A 46 -7.22 -9.64 8.86
N GLU A 47 -8.20 -10.51 9.06
CA GLU A 47 -9.25 -10.27 10.07
C GLU A 47 -8.75 -10.68 11.46
N THR A 48 -9.07 -9.85 12.44
CA THR A 48 -8.79 -10.10 13.86
C THR A 48 -9.95 -9.61 14.71
N ALA A 49 -9.98 -9.96 15.99
CA ALA A 49 -10.99 -9.40 16.90
C ALA A 49 -10.96 -7.86 16.95
N LEU A 50 -9.76 -7.27 16.86
CA LEU A 50 -9.61 -5.82 16.83
C LEU A 50 -10.02 -5.23 15.47
N PHE A 51 -9.76 -5.94 14.38
CA PHE A 51 -10.04 -5.51 13.01
C PHE A 51 -10.91 -6.53 12.27
N PRO A 52 -12.23 -6.56 12.53
CA PRO A 52 -13.16 -7.27 11.67
C PRO A 52 -13.22 -6.61 10.28
N ARG A 53 -13.71 -7.33 9.28
CA ARG A 53 -13.74 -6.86 7.89
C ARG A 53 -14.37 -5.48 7.72
N GLU A 54 -15.49 -5.23 8.38
CA GLU A 54 -16.23 -3.97 8.28
C GLU A 54 -15.44 -2.79 8.84
N ALA A 55 -14.63 -3.02 9.89
CA ALA A 55 -13.73 -2.01 10.41
C ALA A 55 -12.62 -1.70 9.39
N LEU A 56 -12.00 -2.73 8.81
CA LEU A 56 -10.96 -2.59 7.78
C LEU A 56 -11.46 -1.79 6.57
N ASP A 57 -12.65 -2.14 6.09
CA ASP A 57 -13.31 -1.46 4.97
C ASP A 57 -13.63 0.00 5.32
N ALA A 58 -14.23 0.25 6.48
CA ALA A 58 -14.56 1.62 6.93
C ALA A 58 -13.30 2.51 7.04
N TYR A 59 -12.21 2.01 7.65
CA TYR A 59 -10.95 2.74 7.76
C TYR A 59 -10.33 3.05 6.40
N SER A 60 -10.38 2.09 5.49
CA SER A 60 -9.74 2.23 4.17
C SER A 60 -10.54 3.18 3.29
N SER A 61 -11.86 3.03 3.25
CA SER A 61 -12.76 3.96 2.55
C SER A 61 -12.56 5.39 3.05
N TYR A 62 -12.59 5.58 4.38
CA TYR A 62 -12.34 6.88 4.99
C TYR A 62 -11.02 7.50 4.54
N ASN A 63 -9.92 6.75 4.65
CA ASN A 63 -8.60 7.24 4.31
C ASN A 63 -8.37 7.43 2.80
N LEU A 64 -9.16 6.78 1.95
CA LEU A 64 -9.16 6.99 0.50
C LEU A 64 -10.06 8.16 0.06
N GLY A 65 -10.65 8.90 1.00
CA GLY A 65 -11.59 10.00 0.69
C GLY A 65 -12.96 9.51 0.24
N GLN A 66 -13.26 8.22 0.39
CA GLN A 66 -14.53 7.63 0.01
C GLN A 66 -15.59 7.89 1.10
N PRO A 67 -16.87 8.03 0.73
CA PRO A 67 -17.94 8.21 1.69
C PRO A 67 -18.02 7.06 2.70
N ILE A 68 -18.17 7.40 3.98
CA ILE A 68 -18.58 6.48 5.04
C ILE A 68 -19.75 7.09 5.79
N SER A 69 -20.62 6.26 6.36
CA SER A 69 -21.72 6.76 7.20
C SER A 69 -21.22 7.17 8.59
N GLU A 70 -21.93 8.09 9.22
CA GLU A 70 -21.67 8.47 10.62
C GLU A 70 -21.76 7.25 11.56
N ALA A 71 -22.71 6.34 11.30
CA ALA A 71 -22.84 5.10 12.06
C ALA A 71 -21.59 4.20 11.94
N GLN A 72 -21.01 4.07 10.74
CA GLN A 72 -19.75 3.35 10.54
C GLN A 72 -18.60 4.04 11.28
N GLN A 73 -18.53 5.38 11.21
CA GLN A 73 -17.50 6.13 11.91
C GLN A 73 -17.58 5.90 13.42
N ASN A 74 -18.76 6.06 14.02
CA ASN A 74 -18.98 5.89 15.45
C ASN A 74 -18.75 4.45 15.92
N THR A 75 -19.01 3.45 15.08
CA THR A 75 -18.84 2.03 15.43
C THR A 75 -17.39 1.59 15.34
N TYR A 76 -16.68 2.02 14.29
CA TYR A 76 -15.40 1.42 13.94
C TYR A 76 -14.19 2.26 14.37
N PHE A 77 -14.34 3.56 14.60
CA PHE A 77 -13.23 4.45 14.89
C PHE A 77 -12.97 4.57 16.39
N SER A 78 -11.73 4.35 16.81
CA SER A 78 -11.28 4.52 18.18
C SER A 78 -9.78 4.84 18.25
N GLU A 79 -9.34 5.37 19.39
CA GLU A 79 -7.91 5.58 19.68
C GLU A 79 -7.11 4.28 19.59
N HIS A 80 -7.64 3.17 20.12
CA HIS A 80 -6.96 1.88 20.09
C HIS A 80 -6.74 1.35 18.67
N ARG A 81 -7.67 1.64 17.73
CA ARG A 81 -7.51 1.32 16.31
C ARG A 81 -6.69 2.37 15.54
N GLY A 82 -5.98 3.24 16.25
CA GLY A 82 -4.98 4.17 15.73
C GLY A 82 -5.39 5.64 15.70
N GLY A 83 -6.57 6.00 16.20
CA GLY A 83 -6.97 7.38 16.47
C GLY A 83 -6.65 8.37 15.35
N SER A 84 -6.23 9.57 15.74
CA SER A 84 -5.83 10.64 14.81
C SER A 84 -4.57 10.31 14.00
N GLN A 85 -3.67 9.45 14.49
CA GLN A 85 -2.47 9.00 13.76
C GLN A 85 -2.81 8.14 12.53
N GLY A 86 -4.03 7.58 12.48
CA GLY A 86 -4.55 6.76 11.40
C GLY A 86 -5.31 7.52 10.31
N ASP A 87 -5.41 8.86 10.38
CA ASP A 87 -6.03 9.69 9.35
C ASP A 87 -5.02 10.10 8.27
N TYR A 88 -5.21 9.63 7.03
CA TYR A 88 -4.34 9.87 5.87
C TYR A 88 -5.03 10.67 4.76
N ARG A 89 -6.22 11.24 5.04
CA ARG A 89 -7.11 11.81 4.02
C ARG A 89 -6.57 13.07 3.35
N GLU A 90 -5.65 13.78 3.99
CA GLU A 90 -5.15 15.06 3.50
C GLU A 90 -4.59 14.94 2.07
N GLY A 91 -5.34 15.49 1.12
CA GLY A 91 -5.02 15.52 -0.31
C GLY A 91 -4.96 14.13 -0.97
N ILE A 92 -5.55 13.09 -0.39
CA ILE A 92 -5.38 11.71 -0.87
C ILE A 92 -5.85 11.51 -2.31
N GLU A 93 -6.97 12.11 -2.71
CA GLU A 93 -7.52 11.99 -4.07
C GLU A 93 -6.57 12.60 -5.11
N ALA A 94 -6.02 13.79 -4.83
CA ALA A 94 -5.05 14.45 -5.69
C ALA A 94 -3.73 13.66 -5.79
N LYS A 95 -3.28 13.07 -4.67
CA LYS A 95 -2.09 12.21 -4.62
C LYS A 95 -2.28 10.95 -5.47
N ILE A 96 -3.45 10.29 -5.37
CA ILE A 96 -3.82 9.13 -6.20
C ILE A 96 -3.84 9.54 -7.68
N ALA A 97 -4.50 10.65 -8.03
CA ALA A 97 -4.56 11.14 -9.40
C ALA A 97 -3.17 11.41 -10.00
N ASN A 98 -2.26 12.00 -9.23
CA ASN A 98 -0.88 12.23 -9.63
C ASN A 98 -0.11 10.92 -9.88
N VAL A 99 -0.26 9.91 -9.02
CA VAL A 99 0.34 8.59 -9.24
C VAL A 99 -0.19 7.94 -10.52
N VAL A 100 -1.51 7.97 -10.73
CA VAL A 100 -2.16 7.42 -11.93
C VAL A 100 -1.67 8.14 -13.18
N ASP A 101 -1.58 9.47 -13.18
CA ASP A 101 -1.05 10.23 -14.32
C ASP A 101 0.42 9.88 -14.62
N CYS A 102 1.23 9.81 -13.57
CA CYS A 102 2.64 9.47 -13.66
C CYS A 102 2.84 8.08 -14.28
N LEU A 103 2.18 7.05 -13.76
CA LEU A 103 2.33 5.67 -14.25
C LEU A 103 1.70 5.44 -15.62
N ALA A 104 0.63 6.16 -15.95
CA ALA A 104 0.04 6.14 -17.28
C ALA A 104 1.03 6.66 -18.34
N ARG A 105 1.56 7.85 -18.11
CA ARG A 105 2.42 8.53 -19.11
C ARG A 105 3.84 8.00 -19.11
N PHE A 106 4.32 7.55 -17.96
CA PHE A 106 5.69 7.11 -17.74
C PHE A 106 5.68 5.81 -16.90
N PRO A 107 5.41 4.64 -17.52
CA PRO A 107 5.25 3.37 -16.80
C PRO A 107 6.46 2.93 -15.96
N PHE A 108 7.65 3.42 -16.33
CA PHE A 108 8.91 3.15 -15.63
C PHE A 108 9.34 4.29 -14.69
N SER A 109 8.45 5.24 -14.40
CA SER A 109 8.76 6.38 -13.56
C SER A 109 9.05 5.95 -12.13
N LYS A 110 10.13 6.50 -11.58
CA LYS A 110 10.50 6.39 -10.16
C LYS A 110 9.82 7.46 -9.28
N ARG A 111 8.90 8.24 -9.85
CA ARG A 111 8.27 9.42 -9.21
C ARG A 111 6.81 9.19 -8.82
N ALA A 112 6.28 7.99 -9.04
CA ALA A 112 4.93 7.64 -8.61
C ALA A 112 4.93 7.36 -7.10
N VAL A 113 4.83 8.42 -6.29
CA VAL A 113 4.94 8.34 -4.82
C VAL A 113 3.82 9.11 -4.12
N ILE A 114 3.37 8.58 -2.98
CA ILE A 114 2.47 9.23 -2.02
C ILE A 114 3.22 9.41 -0.70
N THR A 115 3.30 10.65 -0.20
CA THR A 115 3.97 11.01 1.07
C THR A 115 2.98 11.38 2.18
N VAL A 116 3.31 11.03 3.43
CA VAL A 116 2.43 11.14 4.63
C VAL A 116 3.22 11.43 5.94
N PRO A 117 2.82 12.42 6.77
CA PRO A 117 2.21 13.67 6.36
C PRO A 117 3.25 14.47 5.56
N ASN A 118 2.79 15.44 4.78
CA ASN A 118 3.68 16.27 3.97
C ASN A 118 4.19 17.49 4.76
N ASN A 119 4.49 17.31 6.05
CA ASN A 119 4.91 18.38 6.95
C ASN A 119 6.32 18.10 7.50
N SER A 120 7.31 18.86 7.01
CA SER A 120 8.70 18.79 7.47
C SER A 120 8.91 19.40 8.87
N ASN A 121 7.96 20.18 9.38
CA ASN A 121 8.03 20.92 10.65
C ASN A 121 6.85 20.54 11.58
N ALA A 122 6.54 19.24 11.65
CA ALA A 122 5.48 18.74 12.52
C ALA A 122 5.67 19.19 13.99
N PRO A 123 4.64 19.75 14.65
CA PRO A 123 4.74 20.16 16.04
C PRO A 123 4.86 18.94 16.95
N HIS A 124 5.78 18.98 17.93
CA HIS A 124 5.99 17.88 18.88
C HIS A 124 4.89 17.76 19.95
N THR A 125 3.94 18.70 19.99
CA THR A 125 2.84 18.74 20.96
C THR A 125 1.57 18.06 20.47
N SER A 126 1.57 17.55 19.23
CA SER A 126 0.41 16.90 18.62
C SER A 126 0.81 15.59 17.97
N ASP A 127 0.08 14.53 18.32
CA ASP A 127 0.22 13.23 17.68
C ASP A 127 -0.43 13.17 16.30
N ALA A 128 -1.17 14.20 15.89
CA ALA A 128 -1.83 14.23 14.58
C ALA A 128 -0.82 14.01 13.44
N ASP A 129 0.38 14.60 13.52
CA ASP A 129 1.44 14.45 12.50
C ASP A 129 2.37 13.24 12.74
N ALA A 130 2.16 12.52 13.85
CA ALA A 130 2.88 11.30 14.20
C ALA A 130 2.37 10.08 13.40
N LYS A 131 2.09 10.25 12.10
CA LYS A 131 1.64 9.16 11.21
C LYS A 131 2.69 8.05 11.14
N CYS A 132 2.24 6.80 11.17
CA CYS A 132 3.13 5.63 11.04
C CYS A 132 3.61 5.43 9.60
N LEU A 133 2.70 5.53 8.64
CA LEU A 133 3.00 5.51 7.21
C LEU A 133 3.72 6.80 6.81
N ARG A 134 4.82 6.69 6.08
CA ARG A 134 5.59 7.82 5.56
C ARG A 134 5.53 7.94 4.05
N GLU A 135 5.74 6.85 3.34
CA GLU A 135 5.78 6.87 1.87
C GLU A 135 5.22 5.57 1.29
N VAL A 136 4.55 5.69 0.13
CA VAL A 136 4.22 4.56 -0.73
C VAL A 136 4.70 4.88 -2.14
N HIS A 137 5.64 4.07 -2.63
CA HIS A 137 6.21 4.16 -3.97
C HIS A 137 5.55 3.10 -4.84
N PHE A 138 5.00 3.47 -5.99
CA PHE A 138 4.33 2.57 -6.91
C PHE A 138 5.17 2.37 -8.17
N TYR A 139 5.14 1.17 -8.72
CA TYR A 139 5.84 0.86 -9.97
C TYR A 139 5.15 -0.27 -10.72
N LEU A 140 5.29 -0.25 -12.05
CA LEU A 140 4.74 -1.29 -12.92
C LEU A 140 5.86 -2.22 -13.37
N ASP A 141 5.73 -3.51 -13.07
CA ASP A 141 6.52 -4.53 -13.75
C ASP A 141 5.86 -4.88 -15.08
N VAL A 142 6.69 -5.12 -16.08
CA VAL A 142 6.27 -5.64 -17.40
C VAL A 142 6.40 -7.16 -17.36
N PRO A 143 5.31 -7.94 -17.23
CA PRO A 143 5.37 -9.37 -17.49
C PRO A 143 5.91 -9.61 -18.90
N GLN A 144 6.77 -10.62 -19.01
CA GLN A 144 7.36 -11.01 -20.28
C GLN A 144 6.24 -11.23 -21.32
N VAL A 145 6.33 -10.51 -22.42
CA VAL A 145 5.37 -10.57 -23.52
C VAL A 145 5.43 -11.99 -24.08
N ASN A 146 4.35 -12.77 -23.94
CA ASN A 146 4.17 -13.94 -24.78
C ASN A 146 4.10 -13.43 -26.22
N ALA A 147 5.00 -13.91 -27.07
CA ALA A 147 5.18 -13.44 -28.45
C ALA A 147 3.89 -13.43 -29.29
N ASP A 148 2.87 -14.17 -28.86
CA ASP A 148 1.58 -14.32 -29.55
C ASP A 148 0.46 -13.40 -29.01
N SER A 149 0.70 -12.62 -27.94
CA SER A 149 -0.33 -11.76 -27.34
C SER A 149 -0.16 -10.29 -27.70
N LYS A 150 -1.19 -9.71 -28.34
CA LYS A 150 -1.31 -8.25 -28.51
C LYS A 150 -1.65 -7.51 -27.21
N SER A 151 -1.92 -8.21 -26.11
CA SER A 151 -2.21 -7.59 -24.80
C SER A 151 -0.94 -7.48 -23.96
N LYS A 152 -0.63 -6.26 -23.54
CA LYS A 152 0.38 -6.00 -22.51
C LYS A 152 -0.32 -6.13 -21.15
N LYS A 153 0.11 -7.11 -20.37
CA LYS A 153 -0.24 -7.19 -18.95
C LYS A 153 0.77 -6.34 -18.19
N PHE A 154 0.36 -5.71 -17.11
CA PHE A 154 1.23 -4.98 -16.20
C PHE A 154 0.93 -5.41 -14.77
N ILE A 155 1.96 -5.47 -13.93
CA ILE A 155 1.82 -5.81 -12.53
C ILE A 155 2.16 -4.56 -11.71
N LEU A 156 1.17 -4.01 -11.01
CA LEU A 156 1.34 -2.90 -10.07
C LEU A 156 1.88 -3.45 -8.76
N ASN A 157 3.13 -3.08 -8.47
CA ASN A 157 3.77 -3.33 -7.19
C ASN A 157 3.92 -2.02 -6.42
N ALA A 158 4.25 -2.14 -5.14
CA ALA A 158 4.56 -0.99 -4.32
C ALA A 158 5.68 -1.27 -3.31
N THR A 159 6.31 -0.20 -2.84
CA THR A 159 7.19 -0.18 -1.67
C THR A 159 6.59 0.77 -0.64
N VAL A 160 6.41 0.31 0.59
CA VAL A 160 5.93 1.14 1.70
C VAL A 160 7.02 1.37 2.75
N LEU A 161 7.16 2.62 3.17
CA LEU A 161 8.00 3.04 4.28
C LEU A 161 7.14 3.44 5.47
N MET A 162 7.31 2.72 6.57
CA MET A 162 6.70 2.98 7.86
C MET A 162 7.77 3.46 8.84
N ARG A 163 7.54 4.57 9.54
CA ARG A 163 8.43 4.98 10.66
C ARG A 163 8.29 4.07 11.88
N ALA A 164 7.14 3.44 12.02
CA ALA A 164 6.78 2.57 13.12
C ALA A 164 5.63 1.68 12.68
N GLN A 165 5.61 0.43 13.12
CA GLN A 165 4.48 -0.47 12.96
C GLN A 165 4.24 -1.19 14.28
N ALA A 166 3.01 -1.10 14.79
CA ALA A 166 2.53 -1.95 15.85
C ALA A 166 1.99 -3.26 15.25
N ALA A 167 2.46 -4.44 15.70
CA ALA A 167 2.07 -5.71 15.10
C ALA A 167 0.54 -5.92 15.04
N GLU A 168 -0.19 -5.53 16.10
CA GLU A 168 -1.65 -5.65 16.13
C GLU A 168 -2.38 -4.68 15.18
N ILE A 169 -1.76 -3.56 14.81
CA ILE A 169 -2.31 -2.53 13.92
C ILE A 169 -1.96 -2.83 12.45
N PHE A 170 -1.06 -3.77 12.19
CA PHE A 170 -0.65 -4.16 10.84
C PHE A 170 -1.84 -4.49 9.93
N PRO A 171 -2.87 -5.26 10.36
CA PRO A 171 -4.06 -5.54 9.56
C PRO A 171 -4.71 -4.30 8.94
N LYS A 172 -4.88 -3.23 9.72
CA LYS A 172 -5.44 -1.96 9.24
C LYS A 172 -4.55 -1.32 8.18
N ASN A 173 -3.25 -1.23 8.44
CA ASN A 173 -2.32 -0.53 7.57
C ASN A 173 -2.10 -1.27 6.24
N VAL A 174 -1.95 -2.59 6.28
CA VAL A 174 -1.79 -3.40 5.06
C VAL A 174 -3.07 -3.42 4.23
N HIS A 175 -4.23 -3.42 4.88
CA HIS A 175 -5.51 -3.33 4.18
C HIS A 175 -5.68 -1.98 3.46
N PHE A 176 -5.35 -0.88 4.12
CA PHE A 176 -5.36 0.44 3.49
C PHE A 176 -4.43 0.49 2.26
N VAL A 177 -3.19 -0.01 2.37
CA VAL A 177 -2.25 -0.05 1.24
C VAL A 177 -2.78 -0.94 0.11
N GLY A 178 -3.37 -2.10 0.44
CA GLY A 178 -3.99 -2.99 -0.55
C GLY A 178 -5.15 -2.31 -1.30
N ARG A 179 -6.06 -1.65 -0.59
CA ARG A 179 -7.16 -0.88 -1.18
C ARG A 179 -6.65 0.28 -2.04
N LEU A 180 -5.61 0.97 -1.60
CA LEU A 180 -4.96 2.02 -2.37
C LEU A 180 -4.37 1.49 -3.69
N MET A 181 -3.68 0.35 -3.64
CA MET A 181 -3.18 -0.33 -4.85
C MET A 181 -4.33 -0.75 -5.77
N GLU A 182 -5.44 -1.27 -5.24
CA GLU A 182 -6.64 -1.59 -6.02
C GLU A 182 -7.22 -0.36 -6.73
N THR A 183 -7.38 0.74 -6.02
CA THR A 183 -7.89 1.99 -6.59
C THR A 183 -6.99 2.49 -7.72
N ILE A 184 -5.67 2.50 -7.53
CA ILE A 184 -4.72 2.92 -8.57
C ILE A 184 -4.79 1.97 -9.78
N ALA A 185 -4.79 0.65 -9.57
CA ALA A 185 -4.89 -0.33 -10.65
C ALA A 185 -6.19 -0.19 -11.45
N GLN A 186 -7.32 0.06 -10.77
CA GLN A 186 -8.62 0.32 -11.42
C GLN A 186 -8.57 1.59 -12.27
N HIS A 187 -8.02 2.69 -11.75
CA HIS A 187 -7.91 3.94 -12.50
C HIS A 187 -6.99 3.81 -13.72
N LEU A 188 -5.88 3.06 -13.63
CA LEU A 188 -4.99 2.79 -14.76
C LEU A 188 -5.70 1.98 -15.86
N LYS A 189 -6.58 1.02 -15.50
CA LYS A 189 -7.41 0.29 -16.47
C LYS A 189 -8.36 1.23 -17.21
N ILE A 190 -9.04 2.13 -16.49
CA ILE A 190 -10.02 3.07 -17.06
C ILE A 190 -9.34 4.07 -18.00
N LYS A 191 -8.15 4.57 -17.64
CA LYS A 191 -7.43 5.58 -18.42
C LYS A 191 -6.81 5.04 -19.73
N GLY A 192 -6.98 3.74 -20.05
CA GLY A 192 -6.40 3.12 -21.26
C GLY A 192 -4.88 3.23 -21.32
N ALA A 193 -4.25 3.38 -20.15
CA ALA A 193 -3.17 4.35 -19.96
C ALA A 193 -1.80 3.91 -20.47
N LEU A 194 -1.70 2.78 -21.15
CA LEU A 194 -0.41 2.22 -21.61
C LEU A 194 -0.35 2.13 -23.14
N ALA A 195 -1.20 2.90 -23.82
CA ALA A 195 -1.10 3.19 -25.24
C ALA A 195 0.30 3.75 -25.53
N GLY A 196 1.07 3.00 -26.32
CA GLY A 196 2.47 3.30 -26.60
C GLY A 196 2.63 4.69 -27.20
N SER A 197 3.60 5.44 -26.70
CA SER A 197 4.18 6.58 -27.39
C SER A 197 5.03 6.07 -28.55
N ASP A 198 4.41 5.49 -29.57
CA ASP A 198 5.05 5.24 -30.86
C ASP A 198 4.19 5.91 -31.93
N ASN A 199 4.84 6.70 -32.78
CA ASN A 199 4.27 7.44 -33.91
C ASN A 199 3.70 6.54 -35.03
N ASP A 200 3.10 5.40 -34.71
CA ASP A 200 2.45 4.54 -35.69
C ASP A 200 0.97 4.91 -35.81
N ALA A 201 0.71 5.72 -36.84
CA ALA A 201 -0.59 5.89 -37.44
C ALA A 201 -1.05 4.54 -38.07
N SER A 202 -1.45 3.59 -37.23
CA SER A 202 -2.15 2.40 -37.71
C SER A 202 -3.15 1.89 -36.66
N ASP A 203 -4.42 2.06 -37.02
CA ASP A 203 -5.59 1.31 -36.58
C ASP A 203 -5.88 1.32 -35.06
N GLY A 204 -6.81 2.20 -34.67
CA GLY A 204 -7.33 2.37 -33.31
C GLY A 204 -8.08 1.15 -32.77
N LYS A 205 -7.36 0.06 -32.54
CA LYS A 205 -7.81 -1.05 -31.70
C LYS A 205 -7.24 -0.85 -30.31
N ASP A 206 -8.14 -0.56 -29.37
CA ASP A 206 -7.88 -0.48 -27.94
C ASP A 206 -7.01 -1.66 -27.48
N VAL A 207 -5.74 -1.40 -27.20
CA VAL A 207 -4.90 -2.35 -26.48
C VAL A 207 -5.41 -2.35 -25.03
N VAL A 208 -6.30 -3.29 -24.72
CA VAL A 208 -6.78 -3.51 -23.35
C VAL A 208 -5.59 -3.89 -22.49
N SER A 209 -5.08 -2.90 -21.76
CA SER A 209 -3.97 -3.07 -20.83
C SER A 209 -4.53 -3.56 -19.50
N MET A 210 -4.23 -4.81 -19.14
CA MET A 210 -4.65 -5.37 -17.86
C MET A 210 -3.61 -5.03 -16.80
N VAL A 211 -4.01 -4.26 -15.78
CA VAL A 211 -3.19 -4.00 -14.59
C VAL A 211 -3.64 -4.91 -13.45
N GLU A 212 -2.76 -5.81 -13.01
CA GLU A 212 -2.98 -6.64 -11.82
C GLU A 212 -2.15 -6.13 -10.65
N ILE A 213 -2.59 -6.39 -9.43
CA ILE A 213 -1.78 -6.14 -8.24
C ILE A 213 -0.72 -7.24 -8.14
N GLY A 214 0.50 -6.87 -7.75
CA GLY A 214 1.60 -7.78 -7.49
C GLY A 214 1.95 -7.84 -6.01
N GLU A 215 3.18 -7.43 -5.71
CA GLU A 215 3.80 -7.48 -4.40
C GLU A 215 3.89 -6.10 -3.74
N LEU A 216 4.02 -6.13 -2.42
CA LEU A 216 4.39 -5.00 -1.59
C LEU A 216 5.74 -5.29 -0.94
N PHE A 217 6.75 -4.46 -1.18
CA PHE A 217 7.93 -4.42 -0.34
C PHE A 217 7.63 -3.53 0.88
N TYR A 218 7.59 -4.14 2.05
CA TYR A 218 7.20 -3.51 3.29
C TYR A 218 8.42 -3.25 4.16
N LEU A 219 8.64 -2.00 4.56
CA LEU A 219 9.71 -1.62 5.47
C LEU A 219 9.14 -0.83 6.65
N ALA A 220 9.41 -1.29 7.87
CA ALA A 220 9.17 -0.56 9.10
C ALA A 220 10.49 -0.31 9.84
N THR A 221 10.85 0.95 10.06
CA THR A 221 12.10 1.27 10.78
C THR A 221 12.05 0.84 12.24
N THR A 222 10.84 0.77 12.81
CA THR A 222 10.58 0.24 14.15
C THR A 222 9.34 -0.64 14.13
N LEU A 223 9.45 -1.87 14.61
CA LEU A 223 8.33 -2.78 14.83
C LEU A 223 8.20 -3.01 16.34
N VAL A 224 6.97 -2.88 16.86
CA VAL A 224 6.66 -2.94 18.29
C VAL A 224 5.41 -3.77 18.56
N SER A 225 5.31 -4.29 19.79
CA SER A 225 4.03 -4.68 20.38
C SER A 225 3.44 -3.50 21.13
N VAL A 226 2.12 -3.45 21.18
CA VAL A 226 1.31 -2.49 21.97
C VAL A 226 0.38 -3.24 22.94
N ARG A 227 0.56 -4.57 23.03
CA ARG A 227 0.00 -5.39 24.11
C ARG A 227 0.80 -5.07 25.37
N TRP A 228 0.25 -4.21 26.22
CA TRP A 228 0.73 -3.93 27.56
C TRP A 228 0.11 -4.91 28.55
#